data_AF-A0A939CXN5-F1
#
_entry.id   AF-A0A939CXN5-F1
#
_cell.length_a   1.000
_cell.length_b   1.000
_cell.length_c   1.000
_cell.angle_alpha   90.00
_cell.angle_beta   90.00
_cell.angle_gamma   90.00
#
_symmetry.space_group_name_H-M   'P 1'
#
loop_
_entity.id
_entity.type
_entity.pdbx_description
1 polymer ?
#
loop_
_entity_poly.entity_id
_entity_poly.type
_entity_poly.pdbx_seq_one_letter_code
_entity_poly.pdbx_strand_id
1 'polypeptide(L)'
;MALKNLWEQERSQRLQITAERRQQVNQWKQLTQQELQLQADLLHQDLSSFVTSLDNNRKLQQQQFQQEIVERQLEILQIKTDVWQRQQEYRQQRAAKAQALFQNLQNFRAILHNSVWGDYSDEQAVSSTPAKEEKLVVTVPKWSISRSAIKATGIRPSVNTMTKKVPALNADSVKSKVLQYIQQAEGATLIEIEEVIGLSRVQTIDILRSSIKQGVLEQRDRQYFIRQPAISSQT
;
A
#
# COMPACT_ATOMS: atom_id res chain seq x y z
N MET A 1 38.25 35.67 -83.02
CA MET A 1 39.20 35.10 -82.03
C MET A 1 38.79 35.38 -80.59
N ALA A 2 38.39 36.61 -80.21
CA ALA A 2 38.06 36.96 -78.81
C ALA A 2 36.92 36.16 -78.16
N LEU A 3 35.83 35.86 -78.89
CA LEU A 3 34.68 35.11 -78.36
C LEU A 3 35.02 33.66 -77.96
N LYS A 4 35.92 33.01 -78.69
CA LYS A 4 36.35 31.64 -78.41
C LYS A 4 37.11 31.56 -77.09
N ASN A 5 38.01 32.52 -76.86
CA ASN A 5 38.79 32.60 -75.62
C ASN A 5 37.90 32.87 -74.40
N LEU A 6 36.88 33.74 -74.55
CA LEU A 6 35.91 34.03 -73.47
C LEU A 6 35.13 32.78 -73.06
N TRP A 7 34.67 31.99 -74.04
CA TRP A 7 33.93 30.75 -73.78
C TRP A 7 34.80 29.67 -73.13
N GLU A 8 36.04 29.50 -73.61
CA GLU A 8 36.99 28.55 -73.01
C GLU A 8 37.33 28.94 -71.57
N GLN A 9 37.50 30.23 -71.30
CA GLN A 9 37.69 30.77 -69.95
C GLN A 9 36.47 30.50 -69.07
N GLU A 10 35.25 30.80 -69.52
CA GLU A 10 34.02 30.57 -68.76
C GLU A 10 33.81 29.07 -68.45
N ARG A 11 34.12 28.20 -69.41
CA ARG A 11 34.03 26.75 -69.21
C ARG A 11 35.01 26.27 -68.14
N SER A 12 36.25 26.75 -68.17
CA SER A 12 37.26 26.40 -67.16
C SER A 12 36.83 26.87 -65.76
N GLN A 13 36.28 28.08 -65.64
CA GLN A 13 35.77 28.62 -64.39
C GLN A 13 34.60 27.79 -63.84
N ARG A 14 33.64 27.42 -64.69
CA ARG A 14 32.52 26.55 -64.27
C ARG A 14 33.00 25.20 -63.77
N LEU A 15 34.00 24.59 -64.44
CA LEU A 15 34.58 23.34 -63.99
C LEU A 15 35.23 23.47 -62.62
N GLN A 16 36.01 24.54 -62.38
CA GLN A 16 36.60 24.84 -61.08
C GLN A 16 35.53 25.00 -59.99
N ILE A 17 34.51 25.83 -60.23
CA ILE A 17 33.40 26.04 -59.28
C ILE A 17 32.69 24.73 -58.95
N THR A 18 32.45 23.86 -59.94
CA THR A 18 31.82 22.57 -59.68
C THR A 18 32.70 21.62 -58.89
N ALA A 19 34.02 21.64 -59.11
CA ALA A 19 34.97 20.85 -58.35
C ALA A 19 35.03 21.32 -56.90
N GLU A 20 35.11 22.62 -56.67
CA GLU A 20 35.09 23.24 -55.33
C GLU A 20 33.79 22.90 -54.59
N ARG A 21 32.64 23.06 -55.23
CA ARG A 21 31.34 22.69 -54.62
C ARG A 21 31.27 21.21 -54.27
N ARG A 22 31.78 20.31 -55.12
CA ARG A 22 31.84 18.88 -54.82
C ARG A 22 32.72 18.61 -53.61
N GLN A 23 33.86 19.28 -53.50
CA GLN A 23 34.73 19.16 -52.33
C GLN A 23 34.03 19.64 -51.06
N GLN A 24 33.37 20.80 -51.11
CA GLN A 24 32.60 21.34 -49.97
C GLN A 24 31.47 20.40 -49.54
N VAL A 25 30.70 19.88 -50.50
CA VAL A 25 29.62 18.92 -50.20
C VAL A 25 30.17 17.63 -49.59
N ASN A 26 31.30 17.12 -50.09
CA ASN A 26 31.93 15.93 -49.52
C ASN A 26 32.45 16.18 -48.10
N GLN A 27 33.06 17.34 -47.85
CA GLN A 27 33.50 17.74 -46.50
C GLN A 27 32.30 17.86 -45.55
N TRP A 28 31.24 18.52 -45.98
CA TRP A 28 30.03 18.66 -45.17
C TRP A 28 29.40 17.30 -44.87
N LYS A 29 29.29 16.43 -45.87
CA LYS A 29 28.80 15.05 -45.70
C LYS A 29 29.63 14.28 -44.67
N GLN A 30 30.95 14.39 -44.70
CA GLN A 30 31.84 13.74 -43.74
C GLN A 30 31.61 14.27 -42.32
N LEU A 31 31.51 15.59 -42.14
CA LEU A 31 31.24 16.21 -40.84
C LEU A 31 29.89 15.80 -40.29
N THR A 32 28.83 15.84 -41.11
CA THR A 32 27.49 15.41 -40.70
C THR A 32 27.48 13.93 -40.31
N GLN A 33 28.20 13.08 -41.04
CA GLN A 33 28.31 11.66 -40.70
C GLN A 33 29.03 11.45 -39.36
N GLN A 34 30.12 12.18 -39.10
CA GLN A 34 30.83 12.11 -37.82
C GLN A 34 29.95 12.58 -36.66
N GLU A 35 29.21 13.67 -36.84
CA GLU A 35 28.33 14.18 -35.79
C GLU A 35 27.20 13.19 -35.47
N LEU A 36 26.59 12.58 -36.48
CA LEU A 36 25.58 11.54 -36.26
C LEU A 36 26.15 10.32 -35.53
N GLN A 37 27.39 9.92 -35.84
CA GLN A 37 28.06 8.82 -35.14
C GLN A 37 28.27 9.16 -33.66
N LEU A 38 28.79 10.35 -33.34
CA LEU A 38 28.98 10.79 -31.96
C LEU A 38 27.65 10.85 -31.19
N GLN A 39 26.58 11.35 -31.82
CA GLN A 39 25.26 11.38 -31.19
C GLN A 39 24.73 9.96 -30.94
N ALA A 40 24.91 9.04 -31.89
CA ALA A 40 24.49 7.65 -31.73
C ALA A 40 25.26 6.93 -30.61
N ASP A 41 26.56 7.21 -30.49
CA ASP A 41 27.42 6.65 -29.44
C ASP A 41 27.03 7.19 -28.06
N LEU A 42 26.76 8.49 -27.94
CA LEU A 42 26.27 9.09 -26.69
C LEU A 42 24.93 8.49 -26.26
N LEU A 43 23.98 8.35 -27.19
CA LEU A 43 22.69 7.72 -26.89
C LEU A 43 22.85 6.26 -26.48
N HIS A 44 23.76 5.51 -27.13
CA HIS A 44 24.06 4.14 -26.72
C HIS A 44 24.65 4.08 -25.31
N GLN A 45 25.57 4.99 -24.98
CA GLN A 45 26.16 5.07 -23.66
C GLN A 45 25.08 5.37 -22.61
N ASP A 46 24.24 6.37 -22.85
CA ASP A 46 23.16 6.76 -21.94
C ASP A 46 22.17 5.60 -21.72
N LEU A 47 21.72 4.95 -22.80
CA LEU A 47 20.84 3.79 -22.71
C LEU A 47 21.49 2.63 -21.96
N SER A 48 22.77 2.34 -22.21
CA SER A 48 23.49 1.27 -21.51
C SER A 48 23.60 1.55 -20.01
N SER A 49 23.87 2.81 -19.64
CA SER A 49 23.95 3.24 -18.25
C SER A 49 22.58 3.15 -17.55
N PHE A 50 21.52 3.54 -18.26
CA PHE A 50 20.16 3.48 -17.77
C PHE A 50 19.68 2.04 -17.56
N VAL A 51 19.91 1.15 -18.54
CA VAL A 51 19.57 -0.28 -18.42
C VAL A 51 20.33 -0.93 -17.27
N THR A 52 21.62 -0.61 -17.11
CA THR A 52 22.42 -1.12 -15.99
C THR A 52 21.89 -0.62 -14.65
N SER A 53 21.50 0.66 -14.56
CA SER A 53 20.87 1.24 -13.37
C SER A 53 19.55 0.54 -13.03
N LEU A 54 18.70 0.29 -14.03
CA LEU A 54 17.45 -0.46 -13.84
C LEU A 54 17.68 -1.90 -13.35
N ASP A 55 18.64 -2.61 -13.93
CA ASP A 55 18.97 -3.97 -13.49
C ASP A 55 19.49 -4.00 -12.05
N ASN A 56 20.35 -3.05 -11.69
CA ASN A 56 20.84 -2.90 -10.32
C ASN A 56 19.72 -2.57 -9.33
N ASN A 57 18.82 -1.65 -9.68
CA ASN A 57 17.68 -1.29 -8.84
C ASN A 57 16.75 -2.50 -8.65
N ARG A 58 16.43 -3.22 -9.74
CA ARG A 58 15.63 -4.45 -9.67
C ARG A 58 16.25 -5.50 -8.76
N LYS A 59 17.56 -5.73 -8.87
CA LYS A 59 18.29 -6.68 -8.01
C LYS A 59 18.25 -6.26 -6.54
N LEU A 60 18.45 -4.97 -6.27
CA LEU A 60 18.38 -4.44 -4.92
C LEU A 60 16.98 -4.61 -4.30
N GLN A 61 15.93 -4.27 -5.05
CA GLN A 61 14.54 -4.47 -4.60
C GLN A 61 14.25 -5.95 -4.34
N GLN A 62 14.69 -6.83 -5.24
CA GLN A 62 14.52 -8.28 -5.06
C GLN A 62 15.23 -8.77 -3.79
N GLN A 63 16.43 -8.28 -3.52
CA GLN A 63 17.17 -8.61 -2.31
C GLN A 63 16.45 -8.11 -1.06
N GLN A 64 15.93 -6.88 -1.08
CA GLN A 64 15.16 -6.31 0.04
C GLN A 64 13.90 -7.14 0.33
N PHE A 65 13.15 -7.53 -0.70
CA PHE A 65 11.98 -8.40 -0.52
C PHE A 65 12.37 -9.77 0.05
N GLN A 66 13.48 -10.36 -0.38
CA GLN A 66 13.96 -11.62 0.19
C GLN A 66 14.33 -11.47 1.67
N GLN A 67 15.00 -10.38 2.05
CA GLN A 67 15.31 -10.08 3.45
C GLN A 67 14.04 -9.93 4.28
N GLU A 68 13.06 -9.15 3.83
CA GLU A 68 11.79 -8.98 4.53
C GLU A 68 11.05 -10.31 4.69
N ILE A 69 11.04 -11.16 3.66
CA ILE A 69 10.43 -12.49 3.75
C ILE A 69 11.06 -13.32 4.88
N VAL A 70 12.40 -13.34 4.96
CA VAL A 70 13.11 -14.11 5.99
C VAL A 70 12.85 -13.52 7.38
N GLU A 71 12.88 -12.20 7.52
CA GLU A 71 12.57 -11.52 8.78
C GLU A 71 11.15 -11.82 9.26
N ARG A 72 10.16 -11.73 8.37
CA ARG A 72 8.76 -12.05 8.68
C ARG A 72 8.56 -13.52 9.05
N GLN A 73 9.26 -14.44 8.39
CA GLN A 73 9.22 -15.85 8.75
C GLN A 73 9.74 -16.07 10.17
N LEU A 74 10.81 -15.38 10.56
CA LEU A 74 11.36 -15.45 11.91
C LEU A 74 10.39 -14.85 12.94
N GLU A 75 9.79 -13.69 12.65
CA GLU A 75 8.76 -13.06 13.50
C GLU A 75 7.57 -14.00 13.72
N ILE A 76 7.08 -14.64 12.66
CA ILE A 76 5.97 -15.60 12.75
C ILE A 76 6.33 -16.80 13.64
N LEU A 77 7.55 -17.32 13.54
CA LEU A 77 8.00 -18.43 14.39
C LEU A 77 8.08 -18.02 15.87
N GLN A 78 8.54 -16.80 16.15
CA GLN A 78 8.56 -16.26 17.51
C GLN A 78 7.14 -16.13 18.07
N ILE A 79 6.23 -15.47 17.33
CA ILE A 79 4.83 -15.30 17.74
C ILE A 79 4.17 -16.66 17.97
N LYS A 80 4.43 -17.64 17.10
CA LYS A 80 3.88 -18.99 17.25
C LYS A 80 4.35 -19.65 18.56
N THR A 81 5.62 -19.49 18.89
CA THR A 81 6.21 -20.03 20.12
C THR A 81 5.61 -19.36 21.35
N ASP A 82 5.51 -18.03 21.35
CA ASP A 82 4.94 -17.25 22.45
C ASP A 82 3.46 -17.59 22.69
N VAL A 83 2.68 -17.68 21.62
CA VAL A 83 1.25 -18.04 21.68
C VAL A 83 1.09 -19.45 22.26
N TRP A 84 1.92 -20.39 21.81
CA TRP A 84 1.89 -21.76 22.33
C TRP A 84 2.24 -21.80 23.82
N GLN A 85 3.31 -21.12 24.24
CA GLN A 85 3.71 -21.06 25.64
C GLN A 85 2.62 -20.45 26.51
N ARG A 86 2.07 -19.30 26.11
CA ARG A 86 1.00 -18.62 26.85
C ARG A 86 -0.25 -19.51 26.94
N GLN A 87 -0.59 -20.23 25.87
CA GLN A 87 -1.72 -21.16 25.90
C GLN A 87 -1.48 -22.28 26.91
N GLN A 88 -0.26 -22.80 27.00
CA GLN A 88 0.11 -23.84 27.95
C GLN A 88 0.03 -23.33 29.41
N GLU A 89 0.55 -22.13 29.67
CA GLU A 89 0.44 -21.47 30.97
C GLU A 89 -1.03 -21.29 31.38
N TYR A 90 -1.90 -20.83 30.45
CA TYR A 90 -3.34 -20.72 30.72
C TYR A 90 -4.01 -22.06 31.03
N ARG A 91 -3.58 -23.15 30.38
CA ARG A 91 -4.10 -24.50 30.70
C ARG A 91 -3.71 -24.92 32.11
N GLN A 92 -2.44 -24.73 32.48
CA GLN A 92 -1.94 -25.05 33.82
C GLN A 92 -2.63 -24.22 34.91
N GLN A 93 -2.77 -22.90 34.70
CA GLN A 93 -3.48 -22.02 35.63
C GLN A 93 -4.94 -22.44 35.82
N ARG A 94 -5.64 -22.82 34.75
CA ARG A 94 -7.03 -23.31 34.85
C ARG A 94 -7.09 -24.64 35.60
N ALA A 95 -6.18 -25.57 35.34
CA ALA A 95 -6.13 -26.84 36.05
C ALA A 95 -5.89 -26.64 37.55
N ALA A 96 -4.92 -25.81 37.93
CA ALA A 96 -4.63 -25.49 39.33
C ALA A 96 -5.81 -24.81 40.04
N LYS A 97 -6.46 -23.83 39.40
CA LYS A 97 -7.67 -23.19 39.94
C LYS A 97 -8.81 -24.17 40.12
N ALA A 98 -9.04 -25.05 39.14
CA ALA A 98 -10.06 -26.08 39.24
C ALA A 98 -9.79 -27.03 40.41
N GLN A 99 -8.54 -27.49 40.57
CA GLN A 99 -8.14 -28.34 41.70
C GLN A 99 -8.37 -27.64 43.05
N ALA A 100 -7.99 -26.36 43.18
CA ALA A 100 -8.22 -25.59 44.40
C ALA A 100 -9.72 -25.44 44.73
N LEU A 101 -10.55 -25.16 43.72
CA LEU A 101 -12.01 -25.11 43.89
C LEU A 101 -12.58 -26.46 44.33
N PHE A 102 -12.09 -27.57 43.75
CA PHE A 102 -12.50 -28.91 44.16
C PHE A 102 -12.12 -29.22 45.62
N GLN A 103 -10.91 -28.87 46.06
CA GLN A 103 -10.50 -29.03 47.46
C GLN A 103 -11.36 -28.18 48.40
N ASN A 104 -11.62 -26.92 48.05
CA ASN A 104 -12.50 -26.05 48.84
C ASN A 104 -13.91 -26.63 48.97
N LEU A 105 -14.47 -27.19 47.89
CA LEU A 105 -15.77 -27.85 47.92
C LEU A 105 -15.76 -29.12 48.77
N GLN A 106 -14.69 -29.93 48.72
CA GLN A 106 -14.55 -31.10 49.58
C GLN A 106 -14.48 -30.71 51.06
N ASN A 107 -13.67 -29.70 51.39
CA ASN A 107 -13.55 -29.18 52.76
C ASN A 107 -14.90 -28.64 53.26
N PHE A 108 -15.61 -27.86 52.44
CA PHE A 108 -16.93 -27.34 52.79
C PHE A 108 -17.95 -28.46 53.03
N ARG A 109 -17.95 -29.49 52.18
CA ARG A 109 -18.80 -30.67 52.37
C ARG A 109 -18.48 -31.42 53.66
N ALA A 110 -17.20 -31.57 54.01
CA ALA A 110 -16.79 -32.21 55.26
C ALA A 110 -17.25 -31.40 56.49
N ILE A 111 -17.09 -30.07 56.45
CA ILE A 111 -17.56 -29.16 57.53
C ILE A 111 -19.09 -29.27 57.68
N LEU A 112 -19.83 -29.20 56.57
CA LEU A 112 -21.29 -29.35 56.59
C LEU A 112 -21.72 -30.71 57.13
N HIS A 113 -21.06 -31.79 56.69
CA HIS A 113 -21.36 -33.13 57.17
C HIS A 113 -21.18 -33.23 58.68
N ASN A 114 -20.07 -32.74 59.22
CA ASN A 114 -19.82 -32.75 60.67
C ASN A 114 -20.81 -31.87 61.43
N SER A 115 -21.24 -30.75 60.86
CA SER A 115 -22.20 -29.84 61.51
C SER A 115 -23.64 -30.34 61.51
N VAL A 116 -24.07 -31.09 60.49
CA VAL A 116 -25.46 -31.54 60.33
C VAL A 116 -25.65 -32.98 60.83
N TRP A 117 -24.63 -33.82 60.63
CA TRP A 117 -24.69 -35.27 60.84
C TRP A 117 -23.60 -35.81 61.76
N GLY A 118 -22.69 -34.97 62.27
CA GLY A 118 -21.76 -35.39 63.30
C GLY A 118 -22.50 -35.60 64.61
N ASP A 119 -22.32 -36.78 65.22
CA ASP A 119 -22.98 -37.15 66.47
C ASP A 119 -22.76 -36.07 67.55
N TYR A 120 -23.84 -35.38 67.90
CA TYR A 120 -23.93 -34.49 69.04
C TYR A 120 -23.77 -35.32 70.32
N SER A 121 -22.52 -35.63 70.69
CA SER A 121 -22.20 -35.96 72.06
C SER A 121 -22.03 -34.64 72.83
N ASP A 122 -23.19 -34.19 73.32
CA ASP A 122 -23.47 -33.23 74.38
C ASP A 122 -22.92 -31.79 74.35
N GLU A 123 -23.92 -30.90 74.34
CA GLU A 123 -24.00 -29.63 75.06
C GLU A 123 -22.85 -28.62 74.93
N GLN A 124 -22.96 -27.74 73.93
CA GLN A 124 -22.73 -26.31 74.23
C GLN A 124 -23.54 -25.40 73.30
N ALA A 125 -24.58 -24.82 73.88
CA ALA A 125 -25.33 -23.71 73.31
C ALA A 125 -24.41 -22.49 73.20
N VAL A 126 -23.99 -22.12 71.98
CA VAL A 126 -23.53 -20.77 71.69
C VAL A 126 -24.09 -20.31 70.34
N SER A 127 -24.86 -19.22 70.47
CA SER A 127 -25.44 -18.33 69.47
C SER A 127 -24.90 -18.39 68.04
N SER A 128 -25.82 -18.72 67.13
CA SER A 128 -25.88 -18.23 65.76
C SER A 128 -25.82 -16.70 65.69
N THR A 129 -24.88 -16.14 64.91
CA THR A 129 -24.91 -14.78 64.32
C THR A 129 -23.84 -14.68 63.21
N PRO A 130 -23.95 -13.77 62.22
CA PRO A 130 -24.81 -13.89 61.05
C PRO A 130 -24.00 -13.90 59.73
N ALA A 131 -24.72 -14.13 58.63
CA ALA A 131 -24.27 -13.97 57.26
C ALA A 131 -23.41 -12.72 57.03
N LYS A 132 -22.13 -12.93 56.68
CA LYS A 132 -21.42 -11.99 55.81
C LYS A 132 -21.77 -12.37 54.39
N GLU A 133 -22.76 -11.69 53.83
CA GLU A 133 -22.94 -11.58 52.39
C GLU A 133 -21.70 -10.92 51.80
N GLU A 134 -20.65 -11.68 51.53
CA GLU A 134 -19.72 -11.31 50.47
C GLU A 134 -20.49 -11.50 49.16
N LYS A 135 -21.09 -10.41 48.69
CA LYS A 135 -21.40 -10.21 47.28
C LYS A 135 -20.11 -10.48 46.49
N LEU A 136 -19.91 -11.72 46.08
CA LEU A 136 -19.13 -12.06 44.91
C LEU A 136 -19.92 -11.49 43.73
N VAL A 137 -19.75 -10.18 43.51
CA VAL A 137 -19.92 -9.58 42.21
C VAL A 137 -19.05 -10.44 41.30
N VAL A 138 -19.70 -11.28 40.49
CA VAL A 138 -19.08 -11.88 39.32
C VAL A 138 -18.80 -10.72 38.37
N THR A 139 -17.77 -9.94 38.70
CA THR A 139 -17.14 -9.02 37.78
C THR A 139 -16.36 -9.94 36.86
N VAL A 140 -17.06 -10.49 35.87
CA VAL A 140 -16.40 -10.93 34.64
C VAL A 140 -15.53 -9.73 34.24
N PRO A 141 -14.19 -9.87 34.20
CA PRO A 141 -13.39 -8.80 33.67
C PRO A 141 -13.80 -8.68 32.22
N LYS A 142 -14.65 -7.69 31.91
CA LYS A 142 -14.79 -7.19 30.55
C LYS A 142 -13.45 -6.53 30.25
N TRP A 143 -12.48 -7.37 29.88
CA TRP A 143 -11.26 -6.90 29.27
C TRP A 143 -11.71 -6.30 27.94
N SER A 144 -11.95 -4.99 27.99
CA SER A 144 -11.76 -4.12 26.86
C SER A 144 -10.43 -4.55 26.26
N ILE A 145 -10.52 -5.18 25.10
CA ILE A 145 -9.41 -5.23 24.15
C ILE A 145 -9.19 -3.76 23.80
N SER A 146 -8.45 -3.06 24.67
CA SER A 146 -7.70 -1.88 24.30
C SER A 146 -6.82 -2.39 23.18
N ARG A 147 -7.24 -2.11 21.95
CA ARG A 147 -6.35 -2.08 20.81
C ARG A 147 -5.29 -1.06 21.19
N SER A 148 -4.21 -1.53 21.81
CA SER A 148 -2.95 -0.83 21.83
C SER A 148 -2.65 -0.58 20.38
N ALA A 149 -2.93 0.66 19.98
CA ALA A 149 -2.37 1.27 18.81
C ALA A 149 -0.89 0.95 18.86
N ILE A 150 -0.44 0.13 17.92
CA ILE A 150 0.97 -0.01 17.60
C ILE A 150 1.41 1.41 17.28
N LYS A 151 2.11 1.99 18.24
CA LYS A 151 2.78 3.28 18.14
C LYS A 151 3.94 3.04 17.18
N ALA A 152 3.65 3.16 15.89
CA ALA A 152 4.68 3.29 14.87
C ALA A 152 5.35 4.66 15.10
N THR A 153 6.45 4.66 15.84
CA THR A 153 7.47 5.69 15.76
C THR A 153 8.04 5.66 14.35
N GLY A 154 7.54 6.57 13.52
CA GLY A 154 7.97 6.76 12.14
C GLY A 154 7.53 8.13 11.65
N ILE A 155 8.26 9.14 12.13
CA ILE A 155 8.48 10.48 11.54
C ILE A 155 7.34 10.95 10.60
N ARG A 156 6.41 11.76 11.14
CA ARG A 156 5.61 12.71 10.35
C ARG A 156 5.99 14.13 10.77
N PRO A 157 6.28 15.04 9.82
CA PRO A 157 6.32 16.46 10.13
C PRO A 157 4.92 16.92 10.52
N SER A 158 4.87 17.58 11.67
CA SER A 158 3.74 18.33 12.18
C SER A 158 3.36 19.42 11.18
N VAL A 159 2.17 19.34 10.62
CA VAL A 159 1.48 20.50 10.06
C VAL A 159 0.12 20.56 10.72
N ASN A 160 0.01 21.52 11.65
CA ASN A 160 -1.23 22.01 12.20
C ASN A 160 -2.13 22.49 11.06
N THR A 161 -3.33 21.93 10.91
CA THR A 161 -4.44 22.66 10.31
C THR A 161 -5.70 22.42 11.12
N MET A 162 -6.18 23.55 11.64
CA MET A 162 -7.32 23.70 12.50
C MET A 162 -8.60 23.09 11.92
N THR A 163 -9.44 22.64 12.84
CA THR A 163 -10.89 22.56 12.72
C THR A 163 -11.46 23.74 11.92
N LYS A 164 -11.88 23.48 10.69
CA LYS A 164 -12.77 24.37 9.94
C LYS A 164 -13.97 23.56 9.46
N LYS A 165 -15.10 23.80 10.12
CA LYS A 165 -16.45 23.52 9.63
C LYS A 165 -16.65 24.31 8.31
N VAL A 166 -17.57 23.85 7.44
CA VAL A 166 -18.08 24.46 6.17
C VAL A 166 -17.53 23.76 4.90
N PRO A 167 -18.27 23.60 3.77
CA PRO A 167 -19.71 23.40 3.49
C PRO A 167 -19.99 22.16 2.59
N ALA A 168 -21.27 21.78 2.46
CA ALA A 168 -21.74 20.95 1.35
C ALA A 168 -21.72 21.76 0.03
N LEU A 169 -20.63 21.66 -0.74
CA LEU A 169 -20.43 22.18 -2.12
C LEU A 169 -19.00 21.74 -2.49
N ASN A 170 -18.71 20.73 -3.30
CA ASN A 170 -18.99 20.65 -4.74
C ASN A 170 -18.83 19.19 -5.21
N ALA A 171 -19.82 18.32 -4.93
CA ALA A 171 -19.73 16.92 -5.34
C ALA A 171 -19.55 16.76 -6.87
N ASP A 172 -20.14 17.67 -7.64
CA ASP A 172 -20.08 17.65 -9.11
C ASP A 172 -18.71 18.07 -9.65
N SER A 173 -18.01 19.03 -9.03
CA SER A 173 -16.67 19.42 -9.50
C SER A 173 -15.64 18.34 -9.21
N VAL A 174 -15.79 17.63 -8.09
CA VAL A 174 -14.93 16.51 -7.71
C VAL A 174 -15.16 15.32 -8.64
N LYS A 175 -16.43 15.02 -8.97
CA LYS A 175 -16.78 13.98 -9.93
C LYS A 175 -16.20 14.24 -11.33
N SER A 176 -16.29 15.47 -11.82
CA SER A 176 -15.72 15.85 -13.12
C SER A 176 -14.21 15.67 -13.17
N LYS A 177 -13.49 15.97 -12.07
CA LYS A 177 -12.05 15.74 -11.97
C LYS A 177 -11.69 14.25 -12.01
N VAL A 178 -12.46 13.41 -11.31
CA VAL A 178 -12.27 11.94 -11.33
C VAL A 178 -12.46 11.40 -12.75
N LEU A 179 -13.52 11.82 -13.43
CA LEU A 179 -13.80 11.39 -14.80
C LEU A 179 -12.73 11.91 -15.77
N GLN A 180 -12.34 13.17 -15.67
CA GLN A 180 -11.30 13.75 -16.52
C GLN A 180 -9.96 13.02 -16.37
N TYR A 181 -9.59 12.65 -15.14
CA TYR A 181 -8.36 11.90 -14.89
C TYR A 181 -8.41 10.49 -15.48
N ILE A 182 -9.52 9.76 -15.30
CA ILE A 182 -9.72 8.45 -15.91
C ILE A 182 -9.67 8.53 -17.45
N GLN A 183 -10.17 9.62 -18.03
CA GLN A 183 -10.09 9.86 -19.47
C GLN A 183 -8.66 10.08 -19.94
N GLN A 184 -7.88 10.89 -19.21
CA GLN A 184 -6.50 11.23 -19.56
C GLN A 184 -5.55 10.05 -19.37
N ALA A 185 -5.79 9.21 -18.37
CA ALA A 185 -4.97 8.05 -18.06
C ALA A 185 -5.34 6.79 -18.89
N GLU A 186 -6.36 6.86 -19.75
CA GLU A 186 -6.91 5.73 -20.50
C GLU A 186 -7.30 4.52 -19.60
N GLY A 187 -7.65 4.81 -18.35
CA GLY A 187 -7.85 3.82 -17.31
C GLY A 187 -7.07 4.18 -16.04
N ALA A 188 -7.73 4.12 -14.88
CA ALA A 188 -7.05 4.39 -13.62
C ALA A 188 -7.47 3.41 -12.52
N THR A 189 -6.52 3.05 -11.67
CA THR A 189 -6.79 2.27 -10.46
C THR A 189 -7.30 3.17 -9.34
N LEU A 190 -7.99 2.57 -8.38
CA LEU A 190 -8.56 3.31 -7.26
C LEU A 190 -7.51 4.06 -6.43
N ILE A 191 -6.30 3.49 -6.33
CA ILE A 191 -5.18 4.05 -5.57
C ILE A 191 -4.63 5.29 -6.27
N GLU A 192 -4.45 5.24 -7.60
CA GLU A 192 -3.97 6.38 -8.40
C GLU A 192 -4.95 7.56 -8.36
N ILE A 193 -6.26 7.28 -8.42
CA ILE A 193 -7.31 8.30 -8.33
C ILE A 193 -7.28 8.99 -6.96
N GLU A 194 -7.05 8.24 -5.88
CA GLU A 194 -6.92 8.79 -4.52
C GLU A 194 -5.69 9.68 -4.38
N GLU A 195 -4.56 9.25 -4.93
CA GLU A 195 -3.29 9.96 -4.81
C GLU A 195 -3.29 11.27 -5.61
N VAL A 196 -3.78 11.24 -6.86
CA VAL A 196 -3.75 12.41 -7.75
C VAL A 196 -4.81 13.45 -7.38
N ILE A 197 -5.99 13.01 -6.94
CA ILE A 197 -7.11 13.92 -6.65
C ILE A 197 -7.17 14.30 -5.16
N GLY A 198 -6.48 13.54 -4.29
CA GLY A 198 -6.42 13.79 -2.86
C GLY A 198 -7.74 13.49 -2.13
N LEU A 199 -8.52 12.54 -2.64
CA LEU A 199 -9.82 12.16 -2.08
C LEU A 199 -9.69 11.00 -1.09
N SER A 200 -10.61 10.96 -0.12
CA SER A 200 -10.74 9.80 0.76
C SER A 200 -11.26 8.59 -0.01
N ARG A 201 -10.74 7.39 0.30
CA ARG A 201 -11.18 6.10 -0.24
C ARG A 201 -12.70 5.97 -0.34
N VAL A 202 -13.41 6.38 0.71
CA VAL A 202 -14.87 6.29 0.79
C VAL A 202 -15.54 7.21 -0.24
N GLN A 203 -15.04 8.44 -0.39
CA GLN A 203 -15.56 9.42 -1.36
C GLN A 203 -15.28 8.98 -2.79
N THR A 204 -14.08 8.48 -3.07
CA THR A 204 -13.71 7.98 -4.39
C THR A 204 -14.57 6.78 -4.79
N ILE A 205 -14.81 5.86 -3.86
CA ILE A 205 -15.72 4.71 -4.08
C ILE A 205 -17.14 5.17 -4.36
N ASP A 206 -17.68 6.12 -3.59
CA ASP A 206 -19.05 6.59 -3.78
C ASP A 206 -19.24 7.27 -5.14
N ILE A 207 -18.25 8.07 -5.57
CA ILE A 207 -18.24 8.69 -6.90
C ILE A 207 -18.18 7.63 -8.00
N LEU A 208 -17.25 6.67 -7.92
CA LEU A 208 -17.09 5.63 -8.92
C LEU A 208 -18.33 4.73 -9.01
N ARG A 209 -18.90 4.32 -7.87
CA ARG A 209 -20.16 3.55 -7.84
C ARG A 209 -21.31 4.35 -8.46
N SER A 210 -21.41 5.65 -8.18
CA SER A 210 -22.44 6.50 -8.79
C SER A 210 -22.27 6.62 -10.31
N SER A 211 -21.03 6.73 -10.80
CA SER A 211 -20.70 6.83 -12.23
C SER A 211 -20.87 5.51 -12.99
N ILE A 212 -20.62 4.36 -12.33
CA ILE A 212 -20.92 3.03 -12.87
C ILE A 212 -22.43 2.82 -12.97
N LYS A 213 -23.18 3.18 -11.93
CA LYS A 213 -24.66 3.11 -11.96
C LYS A 213 -25.27 3.98 -13.06
N GLN A 214 -24.64 5.10 -13.39
CA GLN A 214 -25.03 5.99 -14.49
C GLN A 214 -24.56 5.52 -15.86
N GLY A 215 -23.77 4.43 -15.93
CA GLY A 215 -23.28 3.86 -17.19
C GLY A 215 -22.15 4.65 -17.85
N VAL A 216 -21.53 5.60 -17.15
CA VAL A 216 -20.43 6.44 -17.65
C VAL A 216 -19.08 5.73 -17.53
N LEU A 217 -18.92 4.93 -16.48
CA LEU A 217 -17.71 4.16 -16.21
C LEU A 217 -17.96 2.66 -16.28
N GLU A 218 -16.96 1.92 -16.75
CA GLU A 218 -16.90 0.46 -16.72
C GLU A 218 -15.69 0.04 -15.86
N GLN A 219 -15.87 -0.99 -15.04
CA GLN A 219 -14.78 -1.56 -14.26
C GLN A 219 -14.29 -2.85 -14.95
N ARG A 220 -13.02 -2.89 -15.36
CA ARG A 220 -12.36 -4.09 -15.90
C ARG A 220 -11.03 -4.28 -15.20
N ASP A 221 -10.75 -5.51 -14.75
CA ASP A 221 -9.47 -5.89 -14.14
C ASP A 221 -8.95 -4.92 -13.06
N ARG A 222 -9.85 -4.43 -12.19
CA ARG A 222 -9.59 -3.48 -11.10
C ARG A 222 -9.20 -2.05 -11.55
N GLN A 223 -9.29 -1.76 -12.83
CA GLN A 223 -9.18 -0.43 -13.42
C GLN A 223 -10.57 0.08 -13.81
N TYR A 224 -10.74 1.40 -13.75
CA TYR A 224 -11.96 2.06 -14.20
C TYR A 224 -11.69 2.73 -15.53
N PHE A 225 -12.57 2.51 -16.51
CA PHE A 225 -12.49 3.06 -17.86
C PHE A 225 -13.75 3.87 -18.17
N ILE A 226 -13.62 4.90 -19.01
CA ILE A 226 -14.80 5.60 -19.54
C ILE A 226 -15.41 4.77 -20.65
N ARG A 227 -16.71 4.52 -20.55
CA ARG A 227 -17.48 3.87 -21.60
C ARG A 227 -17.59 4.84 -22.77
N GLN A 228 -16.76 4.67 -23.80
CA GLN A 228 -16.95 5.40 -25.05
C GLN A 228 -18.32 5.02 -25.62
N PRO A 229 -19.16 5.99 -26.04
CA PRO A 229 -20.37 5.64 -26.78
C PRO A 229 -19.93 4.89 -28.02
N ALA A 230 -20.41 3.65 -28.17
CA ALA A 230 -20.21 2.89 -29.39
C ALA A 230 -20.69 3.76 -30.54
N ILE A 231 -19.76 4.16 -31.42
CA ILE A 231 -20.08 4.72 -32.72
C ILE A 231 -20.94 3.64 -33.37
N SER A 232 -22.24 3.93 -33.46
CA SER A 232 -23.19 3.15 -34.23
C SER A 232 -22.74 3.19 -35.68
N SER A 233 -21.91 2.21 -36.03
CA SER A 233 -21.71 1.77 -37.41
C SER A 233 -23.04 1.20 -37.90
N GLN A 234 -23.89 2.05 -38.46
CA GLN A 234 -24.98 1.70 -39.36
C GLN A 234 -24.71 2.54 -40.61
N THR A 235 -24.06 1.93 -41.61
CA THR A 235 -24.66 1.45 -42.89
C THR A 235 -25.18 2.58 -43.74
#